data_AF-A0AAN8D4T0-F1
#
_entry.id   AF-A0AAN8D4T0-F1
#
_cell.length_a   1.000
_cell.length_b   1.000
_cell.length_c   1.000
_cell.angle_alpha   90.00
_cell.angle_beta   90.00
_cell.angle_gamma   90.00
#
_symmetry.space_group_name_H-M   'P 1'
#
loop_
_entity.id
_entity.type
_entity.pdbx_description
1 polymer ?
#
loop_
_entity_poly.entity_id
_entity_poly.type
_entity_poly.pdbx_seq_one_letter_code
_entity_poly.pdbx_strand_id
1 'polypeptide(L)'
;MPLSGFFFGESCSFGKNDTAPHIDPEELPTRKANFSFEIQVNFQLAFKDLSSPQSLEFIKTLELQIEALCKEADPQTFKKVQVINLSPGSVVAKSMAEYIYPNNESQIQFVNTLLDGRLTNILNDTKNLMTISNAFNAVVQLKEITFQPPGIKNITDIKPFVNCSQFTNYTAEIVNGKWQCVGPCKTNTDYCHQHGECYNDISKGPICRCFESSLEQFYGPQCDVSRWGPGFYGALFGSLAVVLLLLIIIIIAVIVKKKQMVVWKRSNSYNRRLSAFEEDFFDFSDTGNHNLGLAGQNKTSRGF
;
A
#
# COMPACT_ATOMS: atom_id res chain seq x y z
N MET A 1 -16.65 12.29 13.56
CA MET A 1 -17.05 12.12 12.14
C MET A 1 -16.75 10.68 11.75
N PRO A 2 -17.69 9.95 11.12
CA PRO A 2 -17.55 8.51 10.94
C PRO A 2 -16.44 8.19 9.94
N LEU A 3 -15.57 7.25 10.32
CA LEU A 3 -14.44 6.69 9.55
C LEU A 3 -14.90 5.81 8.37
N SER A 4 -15.90 6.25 7.60
CA SER A 4 -16.43 5.49 6.48
C SER A 4 -15.57 5.72 5.24
N GLY A 5 -14.45 5.01 5.11
CA GLY A 5 -13.66 5.05 3.87
C GLY A 5 -12.30 4.34 3.85
N PHE A 6 -11.79 3.82 4.96
CA PHE A 6 -10.43 3.28 5.03
C PHE A 6 -10.35 1.76 5.19
N PHE A 7 -11.48 1.08 5.35
CA PHE A 7 -11.54 -0.34 5.67
C PHE A 7 -12.26 -1.14 4.59
N PHE A 8 -11.78 -2.35 4.28
CA PHE A 8 -12.44 -3.27 3.36
C PHE A 8 -12.30 -4.73 3.83
N GLY A 9 -13.05 -5.63 3.19
CA GLY A 9 -13.19 -7.04 3.60
C GLY A 9 -14.45 -7.31 4.41
N GLU A 10 -14.83 -8.59 4.53
CA GLU A 10 -16.07 -9.01 5.22
C GLU A 10 -16.13 -8.60 6.70
N SER A 11 -14.96 -8.48 7.34
CA SER A 11 -14.78 -8.02 8.71
C SER A 11 -14.29 -6.57 8.84
N CYS A 12 -14.18 -5.81 7.75
CA CYS A 12 -13.62 -4.45 7.73
C CYS A 12 -12.28 -4.31 8.48
N SER A 13 -11.42 -5.32 8.38
CA SER A 13 -10.14 -5.39 9.11
C SER A 13 -8.94 -4.91 8.29
N PHE A 14 -9.09 -4.72 6.97
CA PHE A 14 -7.98 -4.32 6.09
C PHE A 14 -7.97 -2.83 5.81
N GLY A 15 -6.85 -2.19 6.09
CA GLY A 15 -6.54 -0.82 5.77
C GLY A 15 -6.03 -0.65 4.33
N LYS A 16 -6.28 0.53 3.75
CA LYS A 16 -5.70 0.95 2.47
C LYS A 16 -4.19 1.16 2.59
N ASN A 17 -3.48 1.03 1.46
CA ASN A 17 -2.04 1.30 1.38
C ASN A 17 -1.69 2.75 1.72
N ASP A 18 -2.58 3.69 1.38
CA ASP A 18 -2.42 5.10 1.68
C ASP A 18 -3.63 5.57 2.50
N THR A 19 -3.36 6.16 3.66
CA THR A 19 -4.39 6.70 4.56
C THR A 19 -4.03 8.11 5.00
N ALA A 20 -5.04 8.91 5.34
CA ALA A 20 -4.79 10.25 5.85
C ALA A 20 -4.24 10.15 7.29
N PRO A 21 -3.19 10.91 7.63
CA PRO A 21 -2.68 10.93 8.98
C PRO A 21 -3.68 11.61 9.91
N HIS A 22 -3.62 11.22 11.18
CA HIS A 22 -4.23 12.00 12.23
C HIS A 22 -3.32 13.18 12.56
N ILE A 23 -3.84 14.40 12.41
CA ILE A 23 -3.15 15.64 12.74
C ILE A 23 -4.11 16.43 13.64
N ASP A 24 -3.67 16.76 14.85
CA ASP A 24 -4.46 17.56 15.77
C ASP A 24 -4.42 19.04 15.33
N PRO A 25 -5.57 19.63 14.95
CA PRO A 25 -5.64 21.03 14.53
C PRO A 25 -5.42 22.02 15.68
N GLU A 26 -5.46 21.60 16.94
CA GLU A 26 -5.19 22.46 18.10
C GLU A 26 -3.70 22.60 18.41
N GLU A 27 -2.90 21.56 18.12
CA GLU A 27 -1.45 21.57 18.33
C GLU A 27 -0.69 22.31 17.22
N LEU A 28 -1.28 22.38 16.02
CA LEU A 28 -0.68 23.08 14.90
C LEU A 28 -0.61 24.60 15.15
N PRO A 29 0.56 25.24 14.93
CA PRO A 29 0.65 26.69 14.98
C PRO A 29 -0.22 27.31 13.88
N THR A 30 -0.76 28.50 14.15
CA THR A 30 -1.58 29.24 13.18
C THR A 30 -0.83 30.44 12.62
N ARG A 31 -1.14 30.78 11.38
CA ARG A 31 -0.71 32.03 10.74
C ARG A 31 -1.61 33.16 11.24
N LYS A 32 -1.01 34.16 11.90
CA LYS A 32 -1.76 35.29 12.49
C LYS A 32 -1.51 36.59 11.73
N ALA A 33 -2.60 37.31 11.48
CA ALA A 33 -2.61 38.66 10.92
C ALA A 33 -3.29 39.61 11.91
N ASN A 34 -2.58 40.68 12.30
CA ASN A 34 -3.09 41.71 13.18
C ASN A 34 -3.41 42.95 12.36
N PHE A 35 -4.59 43.52 12.53
CA PHE A 35 -4.97 44.75 11.83
C PHE A 35 -5.83 45.63 12.72
N SER A 36 -5.92 46.90 12.37
CA SER A 36 -6.72 47.87 13.11
C SER A 36 -7.60 48.71 12.20
N PHE A 37 -8.86 48.85 12.60
CA PHE A 37 -9.82 49.74 11.97
C PHE A 37 -10.08 50.94 12.85
N GLU A 38 -10.07 52.13 12.26
CA GLU A 38 -10.59 53.35 12.86
C GLU A 38 -12.04 53.53 12.40
N ILE A 39 -12.96 53.51 13.36
CA ILE A 39 -14.40 53.62 13.12
C ILE A 39 -14.84 54.94 13.73
N GLN A 40 -15.42 55.84 12.94
CA GLN A 40 -15.84 57.18 13.36
C GLN A 40 -17.12 57.17 14.24
N VAL A 41 -17.05 56.45 15.35
CA VAL A 41 -18.08 56.37 16.40
C VAL A 41 -17.49 56.93 17.69
N ASN A 42 -18.34 57.56 18.51
CA ASN A 42 -17.94 58.06 19.82
C ASN A 42 -17.56 56.91 20.75
N PHE A 43 -16.35 56.97 21.31
CA PHE A 43 -15.87 55.97 22.26
C PHE A 43 -16.68 56.01 23.57
N GLN A 44 -17.25 54.87 23.95
CA GLN A 44 -17.96 54.70 25.21
C GLN A 44 -17.02 54.18 26.29
N LEU A 45 -17.19 54.61 27.54
CA LEU A 45 -16.37 54.09 28.65
C LEU A 45 -16.54 52.58 28.86
N ALA A 46 -17.69 52.02 28.48
CA ALA A 46 -17.96 50.58 28.48
C ALA A 46 -16.97 49.79 27.58
N PHE A 47 -16.44 50.41 26.52
CA PHE A 47 -15.45 49.78 25.63
C PHE A 47 -14.08 49.52 26.28
N LYS A 48 -13.82 50.09 27.46
CA LYS A 48 -12.63 49.72 28.25
C LYS A 48 -12.71 48.29 28.79
N ASP A 49 -13.92 47.76 28.98
CA ASP A 49 -14.15 46.37 29.34
C ASP A 49 -14.78 45.64 28.16
N LEU A 50 -14.01 44.73 27.55
CA LEU A 50 -14.45 43.94 26.39
C LEU A 50 -15.59 42.98 26.74
N SER A 51 -15.80 42.68 28.03
CA SER A 51 -16.89 41.82 28.52
C SER A 51 -18.19 42.58 28.76
N SER A 52 -18.18 43.92 28.65
CA SER A 52 -19.39 44.71 28.84
C SER A 52 -20.40 44.43 27.71
N PRO A 53 -21.72 44.55 27.98
CA PRO A 53 -22.74 44.30 26.95
C PRO A 53 -22.55 45.15 25.69
N GLN A 54 -22.17 46.42 25.85
CA GLN A 54 -21.93 47.34 24.74
C GLN A 54 -20.71 46.93 23.92
N SER A 55 -19.62 46.50 24.58
CA SER A 55 -18.45 45.96 23.89
C SER A 55 -18.79 44.69 23.13
N LEU A 56 -19.52 43.75 23.74
CA LEU A 56 -19.86 42.49 23.12
C LEU A 56 -20.75 42.69 21.87
N GLU A 57 -21.73 43.59 21.94
CA GLU A 57 -22.57 43.94 20.79
C GLU A 57 -21.74 44.55 19.65
N PHE A 58 -20.86 45.49 19.99
CA PHE A 58 -19.96 46.13 19.04
C PHE A 58 -19.00 45.12 18.39
N ILE A 59 -18.31 44.32 19.21
CA ILE A 59 -17.35 43.30 18.79
C ILE A 59 -18.03 42.28 17.89
N LYS A 60 -19.18 41.74 18.30
CA LYS A 60 -19.91 40.76 17.50
C LYS A 60 -20.30 41.31 16.13
N THR A 61 -20.75 42.56 16.08
CA THR A 61 -21.11 43.21 14.81
C THR A 61 -19.88 43.36 13.91
N LEU A 62 -18.75 43.77 14.49
CA LEU A 62 -17.50 43.96 13.76
C LEU A 62 -16.89 42.63 13.27
N GLU A 63 -16.82 41.64 14.15
CA GLU A 63 -16.31 40.29 13.84
C GLU A 63 -17.10 39.64 12.71
N LEU A 64 -18.42 39.76 12.68
CA LEU A 64 -19.24 39.22 11.59
C LEU A 64 -18.86 39.79 10.22
N GLN A 65 -18.59 41.11 10.15
CA GLN A 65 -18.19 41.73 8.88
C GLN A 65 -16.77 41.33 8.49
N ILE A 66 -15.83 41.35 9.45
CA ILE A 66 -14.43 41.01 9.18
C ILE A 66 -14.28 39.52 8.84
N GLU A 67 -15.03 38.63 9.49
CA GLU A 67 -15.02 37.20 9.23
C GLU A 67 -15.35 36.91 7.76
N ALA A 68 -16.34 37.59 7.20
CA ALA A 68 -16.69 37.46 5.79
C ALA A 68 -15.50 37.84 4.87
N LEU A 69 -14.84 38.96 5.17
CA LEU A 69 -13.67 39.43 4.40
C LEU A 69 -12.46 38.50 4.54
N CYS A 70 -12.18 38.01 5.76
CA CYS A 70 -11.10 37.07 6.00
C CYS A 70 -11.34 35.71 5.31
N LYS A 71 -12.60 35.25 5.24
CA LYS A 71 -13.01 34.07 4.47
C LYS A 71 -12.93 34.28 2.97
N GLU A 72 -13.17 35.49 2.47
CA GLU A 72 -12.95 35.83 1.06
C GLU A 72 -11.47 35.71 0.69
N ALA A 73 -10.57 36.09 1.61
CA ALA A 73 -9.13 35.94 1.42
C ALA A 73 -8.74 34.45 1.29
N ASP A 74 -9.14 33.61 2.24
CA ASP A 74 -8.93 32.17 2.16
C ASP A 74 -9.99 31.39 2.95
N PRO A 75 -11.00 30.83 2.27
CA PRO A 75 -12.07 30.11 2.95
C PRO A 75 -11.62 28.74 3.46
N GLN A 76 -10.52 28.17 2.93
CA GLN A 76 -10.08 26.82 3.29
C GLN A 76 -9.26 26.81 4.57
N THR A 77 -8.47 27.86 4.81
CA THR A 77 -7.56 27.92 5.95
C THR A 77 -8.02 28.87 7.04
N PHE A 78 -9.03 29.70 6.81
CA PHE A 78 -9.56 30.59 7.84
C PHE A 78 -10.07 29.81 9.06
N LYS A 79 -9.54 30.16 10.25
CA LYS A 79 -9.94 29.56 11.53
C LYS A 79 -10.95 30.44 12.25
N LYS A 80 -10.56 31.69 12.54
CA LYS A 80 -11.37 32.66 13.27
C LYS A 80 -10.78 34.06 13.16
N VAL A 81 -11.59 35.06 13.50
CA VAL A 81 -11.16 36.42 13.80
C VAL A 81 -11.63 36.79 15.21
N GLN A 82 -10.84 37.61 15.89
CA GLN A 82 -11.21 38.13 17.21
C GLN A 82 -10.77 39.59 17.37
N VAL A 83 -11.62 40.42 17.97
CA VAL A 83 -11.24 41.77 18.40
C VAL A 83 -10.46 41.67 19.71
N ILE A 84 -9.21 42.13 19.70
CA ILE A 84 -8.29 42.07 20.84
C ILE A 84 -8.47 43.29 21.75
N ASN A 85 -8.75 44.46 21.19
CA ASN A 85 -8.81 45.69 21.97
C ASN A 85 -9.63 46.79 21.26
N LEU A 86 -10.26 47.66 22.06
CA LEU A 86 -10.93 48.88 21.62
C LEU A 86 -10.26 50.09 22.28
N SER A 87 -9.74 51.02 21.49
CA SER A 87 -9.01 52.20 21.99
C SER A 87 -9.78 53.52 21.83
N PRO A 88 -9.56 54.50 22.73
CA PRO A 88 -10.27 55.78 22.75
C PRO A 88 -9.91 56.70 21.57
N GLY A 89 -10.86 57.57 21.22
CA GLY A 89 -10.83 58.43 20.03
C GLY A 89 -12.08 58.18 19.17
N SER A 90 -11.93 58.26 17.85
CA SER A 90 -12.72 57.39 16.98
C SER A 90 -12.37 55.94 17.35
N VAL A 91 -13.36 55.07 17.59
CA VAL A 91 -13.11 53.72 18.11
C VAL A 91 -12.09 53.01 17.22
N VAL A 92 -10.87 52.80 17.75
CA VAL A 92 -9.83 52.03 17.06
C VAL A 92 -9.90 50.60 17.56
N ALA A 93 -10.40 49.71 16.70
CA ALA A 93 -10.56 48.29 16.99
C ALA A 93 -9.35 47.52 16.47
N LYS A 94 -8.56 46.94 17.38
CA LYS A 94 -7.47 46.02 17.05
C LYS A 94 -8.02 44.62 16.97
N SER A 95 -7.80 43.95 15.84
CA SER A 95 -8.30 42.61 15.56
C SER A 95 -7.18 41.68 15.12
N MET A 96 -7.39 40.38 15.31
CA MET A 96 -6.48 39.33 14.85
C MET A 96 -7.27 38.23 14.15
N ALA A 97 -6.85 37.93 12.92
CA ALA A 97 -7.32 36.77 12.18
C ALA A 97 -6.30 35.62 12.29
N GLU A 98 -6.81 34.40 12.43
CA GLU A 98 -6.02 33.17 12.48
C GLU A 98 -6.34 32.28 11.28
N TYR A 99 -5.28 31.76 10.64
CA TYR A 99 -5.35 30.81 9.53
C TYR A 99 -4.59 29.52 9.91
N ILE A 100 -5.17 28.35 9.64
CA ILE A 100 -4.56 27.05 9.88
C ILE A 100 -3.62 26.64 8.74
N TYR A 101 -2.63 25.81 9.04
CA TYR A 101 -1.83 25.15 8.00
C TYR A 101 -2.44 23.80 7.64
N PRO A 102 -2.97 23.63 6.42
CA PRO A 102 -3.50 22.35 5.98
C PRO A 102 -2.37 21.38 5.65
N ASN A 103 -2.68 20.07 5.65
CA ASN A 103 -1.78 19.04 5.14
C ASN A 103 -1.73 19.05 3.60
N ASN A 104 -1.19 20.13 3.04
CA ASN A 104 -1.02 20.33 1.60
C ASN A 104 0.03 21.41 1.33
N GLU A 105 1.16 21.02 0.74
CA GLU A 105 2.30 21.88 0.42
C GLU A 105 1.89 23.14 -0.34
N SER A 106 1.09 23.03 -1.41
CA SER A 106 0.69 24.20 -2.20
C SER A 106 -0.15 25.20 -1.40
N GLN A 107 -0.98 24.72 -0.47
CA GLN A 107 -1.78 25.58 0.38
C GLN A 107 -0.94 26.21 1.51
N ILE A 108 0.04 25.49 2.05
CA ILE A 108 1.02 26.06 2.98
C ILE A 108 1.78 27.20 2.28
N GLN A 109 2.21 26.99 1.04
CA GLN A 109 2.87 28.02 0.24
C GLN A 109 1.95 29.23 -0.01
N PHE A 110 0.66 29.01 -0.30
CA PHE A 110 -0.32 30.08 -0.44
C PHE A 110 -0.42 30.93 0.84
N VAL A 111 -0.61 30.28 1.99
CA VAL A 111 -0.70 30.95 3.31
C VAL A 111 0.58 31.75 3.64
N ASN A 112 1.73 31.26 3.20
CA ASN A 112 3.02 31.90 3.48
C ASN A 112 3.39 33.04 2.52
N THR A 113 2.87 33.05 1.29
CA THR A 113 3.34 33.96 0.24
C THR A 113 2.26 34.88 -0.33
N LEU A 114 1.03 34.41 -0.45
CA LEU A 114 -0.05 35.12 -1.16
C LEU A 114 -1.11 35.68 -0.21
N LEU A 115 -1.30 35.07 0.96
CA LEU A 115 -2.29 35.52 1.95
C LEU A 115 -2.09 36.98 2.34
N ASP A 116 -0.85 37.39 2.61
CA ASP A 116 -0.53 38.73 3.10
C ASP A 116 -1.00 39.81 2.10
N GLY A 117 -0.67 39.63 0.82
CA GLY A 117 -1.09 40.56 -0.25
C GLY A 117 -2.59 40.52 -0.50
N ARG A 118 -3.20 39.33 -0.52
CA ARG A 118 -4.64 39.18 -0.76
C ARG A 118 -5.47 39.81 0.36
N LEU A 119 -5.13 39.54 1.62
CA LEU A 119 -5.83 40.08 2.77
C LEU A 119 -5.67 41.60 2.85
N THR A 120 -4.47 42.12 2.56
CA THR A 120 -4.23 43.57 2.49
C THR A 120 -5.12 44.23 1.44
N ASN A 121 -5.23 43.64 0.25
CA ASN A 121 -6.07 44.18 -0.82
C ASN A 121 -7.55 44.16 -0.44
N ILE A 122 -8.03 43.06 0.18
CA ILE A 122 -9.43 42.92 0.60
C ILE A 122 -9.79 43.93 1.70
N LEU A 123 -8.92 44.09 2.71
CA LEU A 123 -9.19 44.99 3.84
C LEU A 123 -8.98 46.47 3.51
N ASN A 124 -8.27 46.79 2.43
CA ASN A 124 -8.07 48.15 1.93
C ASN A 124 -9.03 48.52 0.77
N ASP A 125 -9.86 47.58 0.33
CA ASP A 125 -10.83 47.82 -0.73
C ASP A 125 -12.00 48.69 -0.22
N THR A 126 -12.29 49.78 -0.93
CA THR A 126 -13.31 50.74 -0.55
C THR A 126 -14.71 50.11 -0.44
N LYS A 127 -15.06 49.17 -1.33
CA LYS A 127 -16.37 48.51 -1.31
C LYS A 127 -16.51 47.60 -0.09
N ASN A 128 -15.43 46.93 0.30
CA ASN A 128 -15.37 46.12 1.52
C ASN A 128 -15.37 46.97 2.80
N LEU A 129 -14.71 48.13 2.80
CA LEU A 129 -14.81 49.07 3.93
C LEU A 129 -16.22 49.67 4.06
N MET A 130 -16.94 49.83 2.94
CA MET A 130 -18.33 50.31 2.94
C MET A 130 -19.29 49.32 3.59
N THR A 131 -19.06 48.00 3.53
CA THR A 131 -19.93 47.04 4.23
C THR A 131 -19.81 47.18 5.74
N ILE A 132 -18.59 47.34 6.26
CA ILE A 132 -18.35 47.63 7.68
C ILE A 132 -18.94 49.00 8.04
N SER A 133 -18.74 50.01 7.18
CA SER A 133 -19.27 51.36 7.40
C SER A 133 -20.80 51.38 7.52
N ASN A 134 -21.50 50.61 6.69
CA ASN A 134 -22.95 50.47 6.74
C ASN A 134 -23.43 49.77 8.03
N ALA A 135 -22.67 48.80 8.54
CA ALA A 135 -23.02 48.09 9.78
C ALA A 135 -22.97 49.00 11.02
N PHE A 136 -22.09 50.01 11.01
CA PHE A 136 -21.95 50.98 12.11
C PHE A 136 -22.54 52.36 11.82
N ASN A 137 -23.07 52.57 10.61
CA ASN A 137 -23.46 53.88 10.09
C ASN A 137 -22.38 54.97 10.32
N ALA A 138 -21.12 54.60 10.10
CA ALA A 138 -19.95 55.41 10.39
C ALA A 138 -18.86 55.16 9.35
N VAL A 139 -17.97 56.15 9.15
CA VAL A 139 -16.83 55.98 8.25
C VAL A 139 -15.79 55.06 8.89
N VAL A 140 -15.32 54.07 8.13
CA VAL A 140 -14.31 53.09 8.55
C VAL A 140 -13.06 53.20 7.70
N GLN A 141 -11.90 53.19 8.34
CA GLN A 141 -10.60 53.21 7.66
C GLN A 141 -9.67 52.15 8.23
N LEU A 142 -8.91 51.47 7.36
CA LEU A 142 -7.81 50.61 7.78
C LEU A 142 -6.63 51.48 8.22
N LYS A 143 -6.21 51.36 9.48
CA LYS A 143 -5.05 52.09 10.02
C LYS A 143 -3.74 51.35 9.74
N GLU A 144 -3.74 50.07 10.09
CA GLU A 144 -2.52 49.26 10.10
C GLU A 144 -2.90 47.79 9.86
N ILE A 145 -2.02 47.09 9.14
CA ILE A 145 -2.04 45.63 9.01
C ILE A 145 -0.61 45.12 9.16
N THR A 146 -0.44 44.08 9.97
CA THR A 146 0.84 43.42 10.21
C THR A 146 0.64 41.92 10.25
N PHE A 147 1.64 41.21 9.76
CA PHE A 147 1.61 39.75 9.71
C PHE A 147 2.73 39.19 10.58
N GLN A 148 2.44 38.16 11.35
CA GLN A 148 3.47 37.47 12.12
C GLN A 148 4.45 36.73 11.18
N PRO A 149 5.60 36.21 11.62
CA PRO A 149 6.36 35.28 10.79
C PRO A 149 5.61 33.94 10.62
N PRO A 150 5.77 33.21 9.50
CA PRO A 150 5.24 31.86 9.32
C PRO A 150 5.74 30.88 10.39
N GLY A 151 4.82 30.16 11.03
CA GLY A 151 5.15 29.09 11.99
C GLY A 151 5.52 27.76 11.32
N ILE A 152 4.97 27.50 10.13
CA ILE A 152 5.28 26.36 9.27
C ILE A 152 5.81 26.94 7.96
N LYS A 153 7.05 26.61 7.57
CA LYS A 153 7.63 27.11 6.32
C LYS A 153 7.27 26.18 5.16
N ASN A 154 7.40 24.87 5.39
CA ASN A 154 7.14 23.82 4.40
C ASN A 154 6.34 22.66 5.01
N ILE A 155 5.82 21.75 4.19
CA ILE A 155 5.12 20.54 4.64
C ILE A 155 5.94 19.69 5.61
N THR A 156 7.26 19.68 5.49
CA THR A 156 8.16 18.93 6.39
C THR A 156 8.04 19.36 7.85
N ASP A 157 7.73 20.62 8.10
CA ASP A 157 7.63 21.16 9.46
C ASP A 157 6.35 20.68 10.17
N ILE A 158 5.39 20.12 9.42
CA ILE A 158 4.19 19.48 9.98
C ILE A 158 4.50 18.12 10.61
N LYS A 159 5.65 17.49 10.28
CA LYS A 159 6.03 16.14 10.73
C LYS A 159 5.79 15.86 12.22
N PRO A 160 6.13 16.76 13.18
CA PRO A 160 5.93 16.50 14.60
C PRO A 160 4.45 16.31 15.00
N PHE A 161 3.52 16.84 14.19
CA PHE A 161 2.08 16.79 14.41
C PHE A 161 1.41 15.64 13.64
N VAL A 162 2.18 14.83 12.90
CA VAL A 162 1.67 13.72 12.09
C VAL A 162 1.66 12.44 12.91
N ASN A 163 0.46 11.89 13.15
CA ASN A 163 0.28 10.64 13.87
C ASN A 163 -0.30 9.55 12.95
N CYS A 164 0.51 8.50 12.73
CA CYS A 164 0.12 7.29 11.99
C CYS A 164 -0.13 6.07 12.89
N SER A 165 -0.07 6.24 14.22
CA SER A 165 -0.16 5.14 15.19
C SER A 165 -1.54 4.50 15.28
N GLN A 166 -2.54 5.07 14.59
CA GLN A 166 -3.85 4.44 14.43
C GLN A 166 -3.79 3.13 13.64
N PHE A 167 -2.72 2.94 12.85
CA PHE A 167 -2.50 1.74 12.05
C PHE A 167 -1.17 1.08 12.43
N THR A 168 -1.21 -0.24 12.59
CA THR A 168 -0.02 -1.01 12.99
C THR A 168 1.02 -1.01 11.87
N ASN A 169 2.25 -0.62 12.18
CA ASN A 169 3.41 -0.59 11.26
C ASN A 169 3.29 0.35 10.04
N TYR A 170 2.46 1.39 10.10
CA TYR A 170 2.41 2.41 9.06
C TYR A 170 3.52 3.44 9.24
N THR A 171 4.08 3.92 8.12
CA THR A 171 5.08 4.99 8.09
C THR A 171 4.49 6.30 7.61
N ALA A 172 4.91 7.42 8.19
CA ALA A 172 4.53 8.75 7.70
C ALA A 172 5.44 9.13 6.53
N GLU A 173 4.84 9.37 5.35
CA GLU A 173 5.57 9.77 4.14
C GLU A 173 4.85 10.92 3.43
N ILE A 174 5.60 11.74 2.69
CA ILE A 174 5.02 12.81 1.88
C ILE A 174 4.74 12.26 0.49
N VAL A 175 3.47 12.12 0.13
CA VAL A 175 3.01 11.64 -1.18
C VAL A 175 2.16 12.74 -1.82
N ASN A 176 2.58 13.21 -3.00
CA ASN A 176 1.94 14.30 -3.74
C ASN A 176 1.77 15.59 -2.92
N GLY A 177 2.81 15.98 -2.17
CA GLY A 177 2.82 17.23 -1.39
C GLY A 177 1.94 17.18 -0.13
N LYS A 178 1.57 16.00 0.35
CA LYS A 178 0.78 15.80 1.57
C LYS A 178 1.37 14.68 2.39
N TRP A 179 1.36 14.80 3.71
CA TRP A 179 1.61 13.67 4.61
C TRP A 179 0.53 12.62 4.44
N GLN A 180 0.95 11.39 4.26
CA GLN A 180 0.12 10.20 4.19
C GLN A 180 0.75 9.12 5.08
N CYS A 181 -0.09 8.32 5.72
CA CYS A 181 0.35 7.13 6.41
C CYS A 181 0.34 5.98 5.39
N VAL A 182 1.54 5.48 5.09
CA VAL A 182 1.78 4.44 4.10
C VAL A 182 1.90 3.09 4.81
N GLY A 183 1.13 2.12 4.31
CA GLY A 183 1.09 0.78 4.84
C GLY A 183 2.29 -0.07 4.38
N PRO A 184 2.72 -1.04 5.20
CA PRO A 184 3.88 -1.88 4.93
C PRO A 184 3.80 -2.68 3.63
N CYS A 185 2.61 -3.06 3.17
CA CYS A 185 2.44 -3.74 1.87
C CYS A 185 2.84 -2.88 0.67
N LYS A 186 2.79 -1.55 0.79
CA LYS A 186 3.24 -0.63 -0.24
C LYS A 186 4.73 -0.31 -0.10
N THR A 187 5.19 -0.10 1.13
CA THR A 187 6.61 0.17 1.42
C THR A 187 7.50 -1.05 1.12
N ASN A 188 6.98 -2.27 1.33
CA ASN A 188 7.65 -3.53 1.04
C ASN A 188 6.80 -4.40 0.11
N THR A 189 7.00 -4.21 -1.20
CA THR A 189 6.25 -4.94 -2.23
C THR A 189 6.55 -6.43 -2.29
N ASP A 190 7.69 -6.87 -1.75
CA ASP A 190 8.10 -8.28 -1.71
C ASP A 190 7.77 -8.95 -0.36
N TYR A 191 6.97 -8.31 0.50
CA TYR A 191 6.61 -8.84 1.82
C TYR A 191 5.97 -10.25 1.77
N CYS A 192 5.26 -10.57 0.68
CA CYS A 192 4.68 -11.89 0.45
C CYS A 192 5.43 -12.70 -0.64
N HIS A 193 6.69 -12.36 -0.90
CA HIS A 193 7.58 -13.02 -1.88
C HIS A 193 6.99 -13.21 -3.29
N GLN A 194 6.08 -12.33 -3.72
CA GLN A 194 5.31 -12.46 -4.97
C GLN A 194 4.49 -13.76 -5.09
N HIS A 195 4.37 -14.52 -3.99
CA HIS A 195 3.63 -15.76 -3.87
C HIS A 195 2.26 -15.55 -3.22
N GLY A 196 1.84 -14.30 -3.05
CA GLY A 196 0.55 -13.95 -2.47
C GLY A 196 0.21 -12.47 -2.59
N GLU A 197 -1.01 -12.14 -2.19
CA GLU A 197 -1.49 -10.77 -2.06
C GLU A 197 -1.21 -10.24 -0.65
N CYS A 198 -0.66 -9.02 -0.56
CA CYS A 198 -0.39 -8.37 0.72
C CYS A 198 -1.57 -7.47 1.12
N TYR A 199 -2.02 -7.61 2.37
CA TYR A 199 -3.06 -6.80 2.99
C TYR A 199 -2.54 -6.17 4.29
N ASN A 200 -2.88 -4.91 4.55
CA ASN A 200 -2.53 -4.25 5.81
C ASN A 200 -3.67 -4.46 6.81
N ASP A 201 -3.53 -5.35 7.78
CA ASP A 201 -4.47 -5.48 8.89
C ASP A 201 -4.24 -4.35 9.91
N ILE A 202 -5.31 -3.71 10.35
CA ILE A 202 -5.24 -2.53 11.23
C ILE A 202 -4.60 -2.83 12.60
N SER A 203 -4.79 -4.04 13.13
CA SER A 203 -4.33 -4.45 14.47
C SER A 203 -3.07 -5.32 14.40
N LYS A 204 -2.90 -6.08 13.32
CA LYS A 204 -1.80 -7.05 13.18
C LYS A 204 -0.68 -6.56 12.26
N GLY A 205 -0.92 -5.53 11.45
CA GLY A 205 0.02 -5.06 10.44
C GLY A 205 -0.06 -5.88 9.14
N PRO A 206 1.04 -6.06 8.40
CA PRO A 206 1.01 -6.69 7.08
C PRO A 206 0.74 -8.21 7.18
N ILE A 207 -0.29 -8.67 6.47
CA ILE A 207 -0.64 -10.08 6.35
C ILE A 207 -0.64 -10.50 4.87
N CYS A 208 -0.34 -11.77 4.61
CA CYS A 208 -0.31 -12.31 3.26
C CYS A 208 -1.45 -13.30 3.05
N ARG A 209 -2.09 -13.21 1.88
CA ARG A 209 -2.96 -14.25 1.33
C ARG A 209 -2.20 -14.97 0.23
N CYS A 210 -1.71 -16.16 0.53
CA CYS A 210 -0.90 -16.93 -0.40
C CYS A 210 -1.71 -17.45 -1.59
N PHE A 211 -1.05 -17.53 -2.74
CA PHE A 211 -1.63 -18.13 -3.93
C PHE A 211 -1.67 -19.65 -3.80
N GLU A 212 -2.77 -20.23 -4.25
CA GLU A 212 -2.99 -21.65 -4.26
C GLU A 212 -3.48 -22.07 -5.66
N SER A 213 -2.83 -23.06 -6.23
CA SER A 213 -3.24 -23.69 -7.49
C SER A 213 -3.35 -25.21 -7.30
N SER A 214 -3.87 -25.90 -8.32
CA SER A 214 -3.93 -27.36 -8.32
C SER A 214 -2.53 -28.00 -8.40
N LEU A 215 -1.54 -27.30 -8.94
CA LEU A 215 -0.18 -27.82 -9.13
C LEU A 215 0.75 -27.46 -7.98
N GLU A 216 0.68 -26.23 -7.48
CA GLU A 216 1.55 -25.70 -6.42
C GLU A 216 0.77 -24.81 -5.46
N GLN A 217 1.11 -24.88 -4.18
CA GLN A 217 0.46 -24.16 -3.10
C GLN A 217 1.49 -23.51 -2.20
N PHE A 218 1.35 -22.21 -1.96
CA PHE A 218 2.21 -21.45 -1.04
C PHE A 218 1.54 -21.29 0.32
N TYR A 219 2.34 -21.33 1.39
CA TYR A 219 1.86 -21.19 2.77
C TYR A 219 2.96 -20.60 3.67
N GLY A 220 2.59 -20.28 4.91
CA GLY A 220 3.43 -19.54 5.85
C GLY A 220 2.92 -18.10 6.05
N PRO A 221 3.45 -17.37 7.03
CA PRO A 221 3.02 -16.00 7.33
C PRO A 221 3.34 -15.02 6.18
N GLN A 222 4.38 -15.31 5.39
CA GLN A 222 4.82 -14.49 4.25
C GLN A 222 4.80 -15.26 2.91
N CYS A 223 4.13 -16.42 2.86
CA CYS A 223 4.10 -17.28 1.65
C CYS A 223 5.50 -17.75 1.20
N ASP A 224 6.37 -17.97 2.19
CA ASP A 224 7.77 -18.35 2.05
C ASP A 224 7.96 -19.85 1.76
N VAL A 225 6.93 -20.68 2.01
CA VAL A 225 7.00 -22.12 1.84
C VAL A 225 6.08 -22.58 0.72
N SER A 226 6.52 -23.52 -0.11
CA SER A 226 5.70 -24.12 -1.17
C SER A 226 5.55 -25.64 -1.02
N ARG A 227 4.46 -26.18 -1.56
CA ARG A 227 4.22 -27.63 -1.70
C ARG A 227 3.53 -27.95 -3.02
N TRP A 228 3.79 -29.16 -3.53
CA TRP A 228 3.09 -29.69 -4.69
C TRP A 228 1.63 -30.01 -4.34
N GLY A 229 0.72 -29.52 -5.17
CA GLY A 229 -0.71 -29.72 -5.07
C GLY A 229 -1.19 -31.06 -5.64
N PRO A 230 -2.46 -31.41 -5.42
CA PRO A 230 -3.03 -32.69 -5.85
C PRO A 230 -3.01 -32.89 -7.38
N GLY A 231 -3.07 -31.80 -8.15
CA GLY A 231 -2.97 -31.84 -9.61
C GLY A 231 -1.60 -32.27 -10.10
N PHE A 232 -0.53 -31.90 -9.40
CA PHE A 232 0.83 -32.36 -9.73
C PHE A 232 0.93 -33.89 -9.59
N TYR A 233 0.47 -34.42 -8.46
CA TYR A 233 0.43 -35.87 -8.24
C TYR A 233 -0.52 -36.57 -9.21
N GLY A 234 -1.67 -35.96 -9.52
CA GLY A 234 -2.61 -36.46 -10.52
C GLY A 234 -1.98 -36.58 -11.90
N ALA A 235 -1.23 -35.57 -12.36
CA ALA A 235 -0.49 -35.62 -13.61
C ALA A 235 0.62 -36.67 -13.58
N LEU A 236 1.42 -36.70 -12.51
CA LEU A 236 2.53 -37.65 -12.35
C LEU A 236 2.05 -39.11 -12.40
N PHE A 237 1.10 -39.47 -11.53
CA PHE A 237 0.57 -40.84 -11.46
C PHE A 237 -0.30 -41.17 -12.67
N GLY A 238 -1.01 -40.19 -13.23
CA GLY A 238 -1.77 -40.37 -14.47
C GLY A 238 -0.87 -40.73 -15.65
N SER A 239 0.23 -40.00 -15.85
CA SER A 239 1.22 -40.30 -16.89
C SER A 239 1.89 -41.67 -16.68
N LEU A 240 2.26 -42.00 -15.44
CA LEU A 240 2.83 -43.31 -15.11
C LEU A 240 1.87 -44.46 -15.42
N ALA A 241 0.58 -44.30 -15.12
CA ALA A 241 -0.44 -45.31 -15.41
C ALA A 241 -0.59 -45.55 -16.93
N VAL A 242 -0.59 -44.48 -17.74
CA VAL A 242 -0.66 -44.59 -19.21
C VAL A 242 0.55 -45.32 -19.78
N VAL A 243 1.76 -44.99 -19.32
CA VAL A 243 3.00 -45.67 -19.75
C VAL A 243 2.97 -47.15 -19.37
N LEU A 244 2.56 -47.46 -18.14
CA LEU A 244 2.45 -48.84 -17.66
C LEU A 244 1.44 -49.65 -18.50
N LEU A 245 0.29 -49.06 -18.83
CA LEU A 245 -0.74 -49.68 -19.66
C LEU A 245 -0.21 -49.97 -21.07
N LEU A 246 0.50 -49.03 -21.69
CA LEU A 246 1.14 -49.23 -22.99
C LEU A 246 2.16 -50.38 -22.97
N LEU A 247 2.99 -50.48 -21.93
CA LEU A 247 3.95 -51.59 -21.78
C LEU A 247 3.24 -52.94 -21.70
N ILE A 248 2.13 -53.03 -20.95
CA ILE A 248 1.32 -54.25 -20.85
C ILE A 248 0.76 -54.64 -22.23
N ILE A 249 0.23 -53.69 -23.00
CA ILE A 249 -0.27 -53.94 -24.36
C ILE A 249 0.84 -54.48 -25.26
N ILE A 250 2.03 -53.88 -25.23
CA ILE A 250 3.19 -54.33 -26.04
C ILE A 250 3.59 -55.76 -25.65
N ILE A 251 3.69 -56.06 -24.36
CA ILE A 251 4.04 -57.41 -23.86
C ILE A 251 3.01 -58.43 -24.34
N ILE A 252 1.71 -58.13 -24.21
CA ILE A 252 0.63 -59.02 -24.68
C ILE A 252 0.74 -59.23 -26.18
N ALA A 253 0.96 -58.18 -26.97
CA ALA A 253 1.13 -58.28 -28.42
C ALA A 253 2.31 -59.19 -28.80
N VAL A 254 3.45 -59.06 -28.12
CA VAL A 254 4.63 -59.92 -28.33
C VAL A 254 4.33 -61.38 -27.99
N ILE A 255 3.67 -61.65 -26.85
CA ILE A 255 3.29 -63.02 -26.43
C ILE A 255 2.31 -63.63 -27.43
N VAL A 256 1.29 -62.89 -27.88
CA VAL A 256 0.32 -63.36 -28.86
C VAL A 256 0.99 -63.64 -30.21
N LYS A 257 1.87 -62.75 -30.69
CA LYS A 257 2.64 -62.98 -31.91
C LYS A 257 3.53 -64.23 -31.80
N LYS A 258 4.22 -64.43 -30.67
CA LYS A 258 5.02 -65.64 -30.43
C LYS A 258 4.15 -66.89 -30.38
N LYS A 259 3.00 -66.87 -29.70
CA LYS A 259 2.05 -67.99 -29.66
C LYS A 259 1.45 -68.29 -31.03
N GLN A 260 1.05 -67.27 -31.80
CA GLN A 260 0.56 -67.45 -33.17
C GLN A 260 1.65 -67.99 -34.08
N MET A 261 2.90 -67.52 -33.98
CA MET A 261 4.02 -68.11 -34.71
C MET A 261 4.27 -69.57 -34.31
N VAL A 262 4.17 -69.93 -33.03
CA VAL A 262 4.31 -71.32 -32.55
C VAL A 262 3.15 -72.21 -33.05
N VAL A 263 1.91 -71.71 -33.04
CA VAL A 263 0.74 -72.43 -33.55
C VAL A 263 0.79 -72.55 -35.08
N TRP A 264 1.21 -71.51 -35.80
CA TRP A 264 1.45 -71.57 -37.24
C TRP A 264 2.59 -72.53 -37.59
N LYS A 265 3.66 -72.60 -36.79
CA LYS A 265 4.71 -73.62 -36.96
C LYS A 265 4.18 -75.05 -36.73
N ARG A 266 3.16 -75.22 -35.88
CA ARG A 266 2.54 -76.52 -35.59
C ARG A 266 1.44 -76.90 -36.58
N SER A 267 0.70 -75.94 -37.15
CA SER A 267 -0.32 -76.19 -38.17
C SER A 267 0.26 -76.37 -39.58
N ASN A 268 1.49 -75.92 -39.83
CA ASN A 268 2.20 -76.14 -41.10
C ASN A 268 2.94 -77.49 -41.18
N SER A 269 2.69 -78.41 -40.23
CA SER A 269 3.35 -79.73 -40.16
C SER A 269 2.52 -80.89 -40.73
N TYR A 270 1.41 -80.62 -41.42
CA TYR A 270 0.57 -81.66 -42.06
C TYR A 270 0.51 -81.55 -43.60
N ASN A 271 1.56 -81.03 -44.25
CA ASN A 271 1.70 -81.21 -45.70
C ASN A 271 3.13 -81.01 -46.21
N ARG A 272 4.07 -81.89 -45.80
CA ARG A 272 5.23 -82.24 -46.64
C ARG A 272 5.83 -83.57 -46.17
N ARG A 273 5.27 -84.65 -46.71
CA ARG A 273 5.87 -85.99 -46.66
C ARG A 273 6.89 -86.09 -47.80
N LEU A 274 8.04 -86.70 -47.48
CA LEU A 274 9.11 -87.20 -48.34
C LEU A 274 10.18 -86.24 -48.89
N SER A 275 11.42 -86.74 -48.82
CA SER A 275 12.74 -86.23 -49.25
C SER A 275 13.45 -85.30 -48.26
N ALA A 276 14.67 -85.56 -47.78
CA ALA A 276 15.59 -86.68 -47.94
C ALA A 276 16.54 -86.72 -46.71
N PHE A 277 17.09 -87.90 -46.46
CA PHE A 277 18.13 -88.19 -45.47
C PHE A 277 19.49 -87.66 -45.93
N GLU A 278 20.22 -86.99 -45.04
CA GLU A 278 21.68 -86.77 -44.98
C GLU A 278 21.88 -85.89 -43.73
N GLU A 279 22.79 -86.08 -42.77
CA GLU A 279 24.20 -86.46 -42.85
C GLU A 279 24.69 -87.08 -41.51
N ASP A 280 25.38 -88.21 -41.62
CA ASP A 280 26.76 -88.48 -41.19
C ASP A 280 27.25 -88.16 -39.76
N PHE A 281 27.16 -89.23 -38.97
CA PHE A 281 28.18 -89.87 -38.13
C PHE A 281 29.64 -89.34 -38.23
N PHE A 282 30.23 -88.94 -37.10
CA PHE A 282 31.69 -88.92 -36.92
C PHE A 282 32.09 -89.61 -35.61
N ASP A 283 32.81 -90.71 -35.78
CA ASP A 283 33.50 -91.55 -34.80
C ASP A 283 34.95 -91.04 -34.65
N PHE A 284 35.45 -90.97 -33.42
CA PHE A 284 36.87 -90.77 -33.13
C PHE A 284 37.30 -91.72 -32.03
N SER A 285 37.84 -92.86 -32.45
CA SER A 285 38.60 -93.75 -31.59
C SER A 285 40.09 -93.40 -31.64
N ASP A 286 40.61 -93.26 -30.42
CA ASP A 286 41.91 -93.73 -29.95
C ASP A 286 43.18 -92.92 -30.21
N THR A 287 43.75 -92.46 -29.10
CA THR A 287 45.12 -92.68 -28.58
C THR A 287 45.59 -91.40 -27.88
N GLY A 288 46.18 -91.40 -26.70
CA GLY A 288 46.46 -92.44 -25.73
C GLY A 288 47.20 -91.78 -24.55
N ASN A 289 47.24 -92.51 -23.44
CA ASN A 289 48.24 -92.47 -22.39
C ASN A 289 48.58 -91.16 -21.66
N HIS A 290 48.16 -91.18 -20.38
CA HIS A 290 49.07 -91.30 -19.24
C HIS A 290 50.19 -90.26 -19.11
N ASN A 291 50.02 -89.34 -18.16
CA ASN A 291 50.53 -89.48 -16.79
C ASN A 291 51.07 -88.16 -16.22
N LEU A 292 50.76 -87.96 -14.94
CA LEU A 292 51.56 -87.31 -13.89
C LEU A 292 52.18 -85.93 -14.21
N GLY A 293 51.95 -84.86 -13.44
CA GLY A 293 51.50 -84.76 -12.07
C GLY A 293 52.03 -83.45 -11.46
N LEU A 294 51.54 -83.16 -10.26
CA LEU A 294 52.04 -82.20 -9.26
C LEU A 294 51.92 -80.68 -9.49
N ALA A 295 51.01 -80.11 -8.69
CA ALA A 295 51.27 -79.20 -7.56
C ALA A 295 51.92 -77.81 -7.79
N GLY A 296 51.33 -76.81 -7.10
CA GLY A 296 52.00 -75.58 -6.66
C GLY A 296 51.39 -74.30 -7.26
N GLN A 297 50.36 -73.73 -6.64
CA GLN A 297 50.43 -72.58 -5.72
C GLN A 297 50.96 -71.24 -6.30
N ASN A 298 50.00 -70.32 -6.44
CA ASN A 298 49.97 -68.95 -5.89
C ASN A 298 50.89 -67.81 -6.38
N LYS A 299 50.19 -66.67 -6.55
CA LYS A 299 50.60 -65.24 -6.56
C LYS A 299 51.26 -64.79 -7.87
N THR A 300 50.89 -63.67 -8.50
CA THR A 300 50.62 -62.31 -7.99
C THR A 300 49.85 -61.55 -9.09
N SER A 301 48.72 -60.92 -8.80
CA SER A 301 48.55 -59.48 -8.52
C SER A 301 48.91 -58.54 -9.68
N ARG A 302 47.87 -57.76 -10.06
CA ARG A 302 47.88 -56.41 -10.66
C ARG A 302 48.62 -56.29 -12.01
N GLY A 303 47.96 -55.94 -13.09
CA GLY A 303 46.80 -55.08 -13.23
C GLY A 303 47.17 -54.00 -14.22
N PHE A 304 46.37 -53.87 -15.27
CA PHE A 304 45.89 -52.65 -15.90
C PHE A 304 44.66 -53.05 -16.72
#